data_AF-A0A969KW50-F1
#
_entry.id   AF-A0A969KW50-F1
#
_cell.length_a   1.000
_cell.length_b   1.000
_cell.length_c   1.000
_cell.angle_alpha   90.00
_cell.angle_beta   90.00
_cell.angle_gamma   90.00
#
_symmetry.space_group_name_H-M   'P 1'
#
loop_
_entity.id
_entity.type
_entity.pdbx_description
1 polymer ?
#
loop_
_entity_poly.entity_id
_entity_poly.type
_entity_poly.pdbx_seq_one_letter_code
_entity_poly.pdbx_strand_id
1 'polypeptide(L)' 'LGIWQGEYQSMNLPWLRWWDAEGNLLLTGEERVILAEQQIQAERQRAEQERQRAEQLAAQLRALGVNPDL' A
#
# COMPACT_ATOMS: atom_id res chain seq x y z
N LEU A 1 3.50 -19.92 18.21
CA LEU A 1 4.92 -19.82 17.83
C LEU A 1 5.28 -21.12 17.12
N GLY A 2 5.80 -21.07 15.90
CA GLY A 2 5.95 -22.27 15.05
C GLY A 2 7.25 -22.28 14.26
N ILE A 3 7.73 -23.48 13.93
CA ILE A 3 8.93 -23.65 13.12
C ILE A 3 8.49 -23.67 11.65
N TRP A 4 9.02 -22.74 10.86
CA TRP A 4 8.87 -22.75 9.41
C TRP A 4 10.12 -23.38 8.78
N GLN A 5 9.93 -24.43 8.00
CA GLN A 5 11.01 -25.07 7.25
C GLN A 5 11.12 -24.38 5.89
N GLY A 6 12.24 -23.70 5.67
CA GLY A 6 12.51 -23.06 4.39
C GLY A 6 13.90 -22.43 4.34
N GLU A 7 14.24 -21.94 3.15
CA GLU A 7 15.52 -21.31 2.91
C GLU A 7 15.45 -19.83 3.29
N TYR A 8 16.33 -19.41 4.20
CA TYR A 8 16.50 -18.00 4.55
C TYR A 8 17.99 -17.69 4.65
N GLN A 9 18.44 -16.61 4.01
CA GLN A 9 19.86 -16.25 3.90
C GLN A 9 20.77 -17.39 3.42
N SER A 10 20.32 -18.15 2.42
CA SER A 10 21.05 -19.30 1.85
C SER A 10 21.31 -20.45 2.83
N MET A 11 20.60 -20.48 3.97
CA MET A 11 20.62 -21.59 4.92
C MET A 11 19.22 -22.23 4.99
N ASN A 12 19.15 -23.52 4.69
CA ASN A 12 17.95 -24.33 4.82
C ASN A 12 17.89 -24.91 6.24
N LEU A 13 17.23 -24.18 7.13
CA LEU A 13 17.14 -24.52 8.56
C LEU A 13 15.71 -24.34 9.06
N PRO A 14 15.35 -24.96 10.20
CA PRO A 14 14.10 -24.69 10.88
C PRO A 14 14.12 -23.28 11.48
N TRP A 15 13.53 -22.31 10.79
CA TRP A 15 13.46 -20.93 11.24
C TRP A 15 12.28 -20.72 12.18
N LEU A 16 12.51 -19.99 13.26
CA LEU A 16 11.46 -19.60 14.18
C LEU A 16 10.59 -18.51 13.52
N ARG A 17 9.33 -18.82 13.21
CA ARG A 17 8.37 -17.82 12.71
C ARG A 17 7.21 -17.62 13.68
N TRP A 18 6.71 -16.40 13.68
CA TRP A 18 5.58 -15.99 14.48
C TRP A 18 4.31 -16.21 13.65
N TRP A 19 3.29 -16.78 14.27
CA TRP A 19 1.98 -17.04 13.67
C TRP A 19 0.96 -16.25 14.49
N ASP A 20 -0.06 -15.71 13.84
CA ASP A 20 -1.21 -15.13 14.54
C ASP A 20 -2.10 -16.23 15.15
N ALA A 21 -3.15 -15.83 15.87
CA ALA A 21 -4.08 -16.75 16.52
C ALA A 21 -4.93 -17.55 15.51
N GLU A 22 -4.96 -17.12 14.25
CA GLU A 22 -5.73 -17.72 13.16
C GLU A 22 -4.89 -18.69 12.30
N GLY A 23 -3.59 -18.81 12.60
CA GLY A 23 -2.69 -19.67 11.86
C GLY A 23 -2.16 -19.02 10.57
N ASN A 24 -2.21 -17.70 10.46
CA ASN A 24 -1.51 -16.99 9.41
C ASN A 24 -0.08 -16.67 9.85
N LEU A 25 0.83 -16.85 8.91
CA LEU A 25 2.21 -16.50 9.08
C LEU A 25 2.34 -14.98 9.21
N LEU A 26 2.90 -14.49 10.32
CA LEU A 26 3.19 -13.08 10.45
C LEU A 26 4.34 -12.74 9.50
N LEU A 27 4.02 -11.92 8.49
CA LEU A 27 5.01 -11.23 7.66
C LEU A 27 6.06 -10.61 8.58
N THR A 28 7.33 -10.75 8.22
CA THR A 28 8.44 -10.16 8.96
C THR A 28 8.26 -8.63 9.06
N GLY A 29 8.91 -8.00 10.05
CA GLY A 29 8.81 -6.55 10.23
C GLY A 29 9.15 -5.77 8.94
N GLU A 30 10.09 -6.28 8.16
CA GLU A 30 10.50 -5.72 6.87
C GLU A 30 9.42 -5.87 5.78
N GLU A 31 8.81 -7.06 5.68
CA GLU A 31 7.67 -7.29 4.77
C GLU A 31 6.47 -6.39 5.10
N ARG A 32 6.22 -6.12 6.39
CA ARG A 32 5.17 -5.17 6.81
C ARG A 32 5.47 -3.74 6.40
N VAL A 33 6.74 -3.31 6.50
CA VAL A 33 7.16 -1.97 6.07
C VAL A 33 6.98 -1.83 4.55
N ILE A 34 7.45 -2.80 3.77
CA ILE A 34 7.30 -2.78 2.30
C ILE A 34 5.82 -2.71 1.91
N LEU A 35 4.96 -3.50 2.57
CA LEU A 35 3.52 -3.48 2.28
C LEU A 35 2.89 -2.14 2.67
N ALA A 36 3.25 -1.58 3.82
CA ALA A 36 2.76 -0.28 4.26
C ALA A 36 3.20 0.84 3.31
N GLU A 37 4.45 0.82 2.86
CA GLU A 37 4.97 1.78 1.87
C GLU A 37 4.21 1.66 0.54
N GLN A 38 3.98 0.45 0.05
CA GLN A 38 3.18 0.22 -1.16
C GLN A 38 1.76 0.78 -1.03
N GLN A 39 1.11 0.57 0.11
CA GLN A 39 -0.23 1.11 0.34
C GLN A 39 -0.24 2.64 0.39
N ILE A 40 0.72 3.26 1.09
CA ILE A 40 0.85 4.72 1.14
C ILE A 40 1.09 5.30 -0.26
N GLN A 41 1.94 4.66 -1.08
CA GLN A 41 2.17 5.10 -2.45
C GLN A 41 0.92 4.98 -3.31
N ALA A 42 0.20 3.85 -3.22
CA ALA A 42 -1.03 3.63 -3.95
C ALA A 42 -2.12 4.65 -3.57
N GLU A 43 -2.25 4.96 -2.28
CA GLU A 43 -3.20 5.95 -1.78
C GLU A 43 -2.85 7.36 -2.26
N ARG A 44 -1.57 7.75 -2.18
CA ARG A 44 -1.09 9.03 -2.72
C ARG A 44 -1.37 9.17 -4.21
N GLN A 45 -1.10 8.12 -4.99
CA GLN A 45 -1.32 8.14 -6.43
C GLN A 45 -2.81 8.31 -6.77
N ARG A 46 -3.70 7.67 -6.01
CA ARG A 46 -5.15 7.85 -6.16
C ARG A 46 -5.59 9.27 -5.81
N ALA A 47 -5.10 9.82 -4.70
CA ALA A 47 -5.42 11.18 -4.28
C ALA A 47 -4.96 12.23 -5.31
N GLU A 48 -3.76 12.04 -5.87
CA GLU A 48 -3.21 12.91 -6.91
C GLU A 48 -4.03 12.81 -8.20
N GLN A 49 -4.40 11.60 -8.62
CA GLN A 49 -5.21 11.40 -9.82
C GLN A 49 -6.61 12.04 -9.70
N GLU A 50 -7.24 11.92 -8.52
CA GLU A 50 -8.52 12.57 -8.25
C GLU A 50 -8.40 14.10 -8.22
N ARG A 51 -7.32 14.64 -7.63
CA ARG A 51 -7.02 16.08 -7.69
C ARG A 51 -6.86 16.56 -9.13
N GLN A 52 -6.06 15.88 -9.93
CA GLN A 52 -5.85 16.25 -11.33
C GLN A 52 -7.16 16.22 -12.13
N ARG A 53 -8.01 15.21 -11.91
CA ARG A 53 -9.34 15.15 -12.54
C ARG A 53 -10.23 16.32 -12.10
N ALA A 54 -10.25 16.63 -10.81
CA ALA A 54 -11.02 17.76 -10.28
C ALA A 54 -10.52 19.09 -10.85
N GLU A 55 -9.20 19.29 -10.94
CA GLU A 55 -8.59 20.48 -11.53
C GLU A 55 -8.90 20.59 -13.03
N GLN A 56 -8.82 19.50 -13.79
CA GLN A 56 -9.18 19.47 -15.21
C GLN A 56 -10.66 19.77 -15.43
N LEU A 57 -11.55 19.24 -14.59
CA LEU A 57 -12.97 19.53 -14.66
C LEU A 57 -13.25 20.99 -14.29
N ALA A 58 -12.64 21.49 -13.21
CA ALA A 58 -12.75 22.88 -12.82
C ALA A 58 -12.20 23.84 -13.89
N ALA A 59 -11.12 23.47 -14.59
CA ALA A 59 -10.59 24.21 -15.72
C ALA A 59 -11.56 24.21 -16.91
N GLN A 60 -12.16 23.07 -17.25
CA GLN A 60 -13.19 22.98 -18.30
C GLN A 60 -14.44 23.79 -17.96
N LEU A 61 -14.93 23.72 -16.72
CA LEU A 61 -16.07 24.50 -16.26
C LEU A 61 -15.79 26.01 -16.35
N ARG A 62 -14.60 26.45 -15.90
CA ARG A 62 -14.15 27.84 -16.06
C ARG A 62 -14.07 28.26 -17.53
N ALA A 63 -13.57 27.39 -18.42
CA ALA A 63 -13.53 27.65 -19.86
C ALA A 63 -14.94 27.77 -20.48
N LEU A 64 -15.93 27.08 -19.92
CA LEU A 64 -17.34 27.19 -20.29
C LEU A 64 -18.06 28.37 -19.61
N GLY A 65 -17.36 29.20 -18.84
CA GLY A 65 -17.92 30.37 -18.15
C GLY A 65 -18.69 30.06 -16.87
N VAL A 66 -18.62 28.81 -16.38
CA VAL A 66 -19.21 28.39 -15.11
C VAL A 66 -18.14 28.48 -14.03
N ASN A 67 -18.38 29.25 -12.97
CA ASN A 67 -17.49 29.29 -11.80
C ASN A 67 -17.71 28.04 -10.94
N PRO A 68 -16.72 27.13 -10.80
CA PRO A 68 -16.85 25.92 -9.99
C PRO A 68 -16.65 26.16 -8.48
N ASP A 69 -16.44 27.41 -8.06
CA ASP A 69 -16.16 27.86 -6.67
C ASP A 69 -17.38 28.54 -6.01
N LEU A 70 -18.56 28.48 -6.63
CA LEU A 70 -19.83 29.04 -6.11
C LEU A 70 -20.67 28.00 -5.38
#